data_AF-A0A0N0EBD0-F1
#
_entry.id   AF-A0A0N0EBD0-F1
#
_cell.length_a   1.000
_cell.length_b   1.000
_cell.length_c   1.000
_cell.angle_alpha   90.00
_cell.angle_beta   90.00
_cell.angle_gamma   90.00
#
_symmetry.space_group_name_H-M   'P 1'
#
loop_
_entity.id
_entity.type
_entity.pdbx_description
1 polymer ?
#
loop_
_entity_poly.entity_id
_entity_poly.type
_entity_poly.pdbx_seq_one_letter_code
_entity_poly.pdbx_strand_id
1 'polypeptide(L)'
;MENNEIKVSGLISEEAMKEYMVFHSNKTRIWYVILSVILYSSLIPIAIPDVSIIFMVVASLFMGTIVWFMVPKMYSRKGIKEYRSDQLMQQEVFYTINAEGIYQKVRRSEMLTRWEDIRSIHETKNLFLFYASKNKAIVIPQKFLLKSEMQRLRQLIKENGNSKGATYEYTEPVVRKQSEHPDGVSFTIFISEKMYIAHIHFLARKSKVLFPMWVGMLYILLALLLFKEITILIAAFAVVISIATRFLLSTVINWKAASEYRSDRRMHNDIHLEVSPAGIIQTLSNSQADFTWDNILSIHETKTAFLFFFSKNRAIILPQTYLNHEEKEKLKNIINEHARSKKVVYMDKAS
;
A
#
# COMPACT_ATOMS: atom_id res chain seq x y z
N MET A 1 19.64 36.17 -6.80
CA MET A 1 19.49 34.73 -6.58
C MET A 1 18.10 34.35 -7.04
N GLU A 2 17.95 33.93 -8.31
CA GLU A 2 16.65 33.58 -8.88
C GLU A 2 16.10 32.31 -8.21
N ASN A 3 14.78 32.29 -8.00
CA ASN A 3 14.03 31.22 -7.33
C ASN A 3 14.36 29.83 -7.92
N ASN A 4 15.19 29.06 -7.23
CA ASN A 4 15.48 27.65 -7.51
C ASN A 4 14.31 26.72 -7.11
N GLU A 5 13.10 27.24 -7.12
CA GLU A 5 11.91 26.62 -6.54
C GLU A 5 10.83 26.47 -7.61
N ILE A 6 10.35 25.25 -7.82
CA ILE A 6 9.24 24.94 -8.71
C ILE A 6 7.99 24.78 -7.85
N LYS A 7 6.98 25.63 -8.04
CA LYS A 7 5.69 25.56 -7.34
C LYS A 7 4.60 25.17 -8.30
N VAL A 8 3.99 24.00 -8.08
CA VAL A 8 2.89 23.51 -8.91
C VAL A 8 1.77 22.96 -8.06
N SER A 9 0.53 23.09 -8.52
CA SER A 9 -0.62 22.49 -7.85
C SER A 9 -1.54 21.80 -8.84
N GLY A 10 -2.36 20.88 -8.32
CA GLY A 10 -3.45 20.32 -9.10
C GLY A 10 -4.07 19.08 -8.48
N LEU A 11 -5.16 18.65 -9.10
CA LEU A 11 -5.89 17.43 -8.75
C LEU A 11 -5.30 16.22 -9.49
N ILE A 12 -4.87 15.21 -8.74
CA ILE A 12 -4.36 13.95 -9.32
C ILE A 12 -5.54 13.23 -9.98
N SER A 13 -5.57 13.17 -11.32
CA SER A 13 -6.71 12.55 -12.00
C SER A 13 -6.70 11.02 -11.90
N GLU A 14 -7.87 10.40 -12.13
CA GLU A 14 -8.00 8.93 -12.14
C GLU A 14 -7.08 8.30 -13.21
N GLU A 15 -6.85 8.98 -14.34
CA GLU A 15 -5.95 8.55 -15.40
C GLU A 15 -4.50 8.52 -14.93
N ALA A 16 -4.06 9.53 -14.18
CA ALA A 16 -2.73 9.56 -13.59
C ALA A 16 -2.54 8.40 -12.61
N MET A 17 -3.55 8.14 -11.78
CA MET A 17 -3.51 7.01 -10.85
C MET A 17 -3.52 5.65 -11.58
N LYS A 18 -4.27 5.54 -12.68
CA LYS A 18 -4.30 4.35 -13.53
C LYS A 18 -2.92 4.09 -14.14
N GLU A 19 -2.29 5.12 -14.72
CA GLU A 19 -0.95 5.02 -15.30
C GLU A 19 0.10 4.62 -14.25
N TYR A 20 0.06 5.23 -13.05
CA TYR A 20 0.90 4.84 -11.91
C TYR A 20 0.74 3.35 -11.55
N MET A 21 -0.50 2.88 -11.47
CA MET A 21 -0.79 1.49 -11.11
C MET A 21 -0.40 0.48 -12.20
N VAL A 22 -0.55 0.85 -13.47
CA VAL A 22 -0.08 0.04 -14.60
C VAL A 22 1.45 -0.04 -14.59
N PHE A 23 2.13 1.08 -14.37
CA PHE A 23 3.59 1.12 -14.27
C PHE A 23 4.09 0.18 -13.17
N HIS A 24 3.48 0.23 -11.98
CA HIS A 24 3.84 -0.65 -10.86
C HIS A 24 3.56 -2.13 -11.13
N SER A 25 2.61 -2.43 -12.02
CA SER A 25 2.24 -3.81 -12.37
C SER A 25 3.21 -4.49 -13.33
N ASN A 26 4.10 -3.75 -14.01
CA ASN A 26 4.92 -4.29 -15.11
C ASN A 26 5.81 -5.48 -14.69
N LYS A 27 6.48 -5.40 -13.54
CA LYS A 27 7.33 -6.50 -13.05
C LYS A 27 6.49 -7.73 -12.69
N THR A 28 5.38 -7.51 -12.00
CA THR A 28 4.46 -8.59 -11.62
C THR A 28 3.79 -9.23 -12.84
N ARG A 29 3.52 -8.45 -13.89
CA ARG A 29 2.96 -8.93 -15.15
C ARG A 29 3.87 -9.95 -15.82
N ILE A 30 5.18 -9.68 -15.90
CA ILE A 30 6.15 -10.63 -16.49
C ILE A 30 6.13 -11.96 -15.73
N TRP A 31 6.16 -11.91 -14.39
CA TRP A 31 6.08 -13.10 -13.55
C TRP A 31 4.79 -13.89 -13.75
N TYR A 32 3.64 -13.22 -13.86
CA TYR A 32 2.37 -13.89 -14.13
C TYR A 32 2.33 -14.57 -15.51
N VAL A 33 2.93 -13.96 -16.54
CA VAL A 33 3.02 -14.57 -17.87
C VAL A 33 3.91 -15.81 -17.85
N ILE A 34 5.09 -15.73 -17.24
CA ILE A 34 6.00 -16.88 -17.10
C ILE A 34 5.29 -18.01 -16.34
N LEU A 35 4.65 -17.68 -15.21
CA LEU A 35 3.92 -18.65 -14.41
C LEU A 35 2.76 -19.28 -15.18
N SER A 36 2.00 -18.49 -15.96
CA SER A 36 0.91 -19.02 -16.78
C SER A 36 1.41 -19.93 -17.88
N VAL A 37 2.51 -19.58 -18.56
CA VAL A 37 3.07 -20.42 -19.63
C VAL A 37 3.53 -21.75 -19.05
N ILE A 38 4.26 -21.75 -17.93
CA ILE A 38 4.72 -22.97 -17.26
C ILE A 38 3.53 -23.84 -16.83
N LEU A 39 2.52 -23.22 -16.20
CA LEU A 39 1.33 -23.93 -15.71
C LEU A 39 0.52 -24.55 -16.85
N TYR A 40 0.29 -23.82 -17.95
CA TYR A 40 -0.48 -24.36 -19.07
C TYR A 40 0.30 -25.44 -19.84
N SER A 41 1.61 -25.27 -20.00
CA SER A 41 2.44 -26.30 -20.62
C SER A 41 2.47 -27.60 -19.82
N SER A 42 2.29 -27.57 -18.50
CA SER A 42 2.18 -28.79 -17.69
C SER A 42 0.76 -29.38 -17.66
N LEU A 43 -0.28 -28.55 -17.73
CA LEU A 43 -1.68 -29.01 -17.67
C LEU A 43 -2.20 -29.59 -19.00
N ILE A 44 -1.76 -29.08 -20.15
CA ILE A 44 -2.28 -29.51 -21.46
C ILE A 44 -2.03 -31.01 -21.74
N PRO A 45 -0.81 -31.58 -21.54
CA PRO A 45 -0.57 -33.01 -21.75
C PRO A 45 -1.40 -33.91 -20.84
N ILE A 46 -1.73 -33.43 -19.64
CA ILE A 46 -2.56 -34.17 -18.69
C ILE A 46 -4.02 -34.20 -19.17
N ALA A 47 -4.49 -33.10 -19.75
CA ALA A 47 -5.86 -32.97 -20.23
C ALA A 47 -6.09 -33.63 -21.60
N ILE A 48 -5.09 -33.61 -22.48
CA ILE A 48 -5.17 -34.12 -23.85
C ILE A 48 -3.84 -34.84 -24.16
N PRO A 49 -3.69 -36.13 -23.79
CA PRO A 49 -2.41 -36.84 -23.86
C PRO A 49 -1.77 -36.90 -25.25
N ASP A 50 -2.59 -36.91 -26.31
CA ASP A 50 -2.13 -37.08 -27.70
C ASP A 50 -2.01 -35.75 -28.47
N VAL A 51 -2.06 -34.61 -27.78
CA VAL A 51 -1.95 -33.30 -28.43
C VAL A 51 -0.51 -33.03 -28.90
N SER A 52 -0.35 -32.47 -30.09
CA SER A 52 0.99 -32.14 -30.61
C SER A 52 1.70 -31.08 -29.74
N ILE A 53 3.01 -31.22 -29.54
CA ILE A 53 3.83 -30.25 -28.79
C ILE A 53 3.69 -28.83 -29.36
N ILE A 54 3.62 -28.69 -30.69
CA ILE A 54 3.44 -27.40 -31.36
C ILE A 54 2.13 -26.74 -30.87
N PHE A 55 1.04 -27.49 -30.82
CA PHE A 55 -0.24 -26.96 -30.34
C PHE A 55 -0.17 -26.58 -28.85
N MET A 56 0.53 -27.36 -28.01
CA MET A 56 0.74 -27.00 -26.60
C MET A 56 1.46 -25.65 -26.47
N VAL A 57 2.56 -25.47 -27.21
CA VAL A 57 3.35 -24.23 -27.17
C VAL A 57 2.50 -23.04 -27.63
N VAL A 58 1.78 -23.20 -28.74
CA VAL A 58 0.89 -22.14 -29.25
C VAL A 58 -0.20 -21.79 -28.24
N ALA A 59 -0.85 -22.78 -27.63
CA ALA A 59 -1.88 -22.56 -26.61
C ALA A 59 -1.32 -21.87 -25.35
N SER A 60 -0.15 -22.29 -24.86
CA SER A 60 0.50 -21.66 -23.71
C SER A 60 0.90 -20.21 -23.98
N LEU A 61 1.44 -19.91 -25.18
CA LEU A 61 1.78 -18.54 -25.58
C LEU A 61 0.53 -17.66 -25.75
N PHE A 62 -0.54 -18.23 -26.33
CA PHE A 62 -1.83 -17.55 -26.43
C PHE A 62 -2.36 -17.17 -25.04
N MET A 63 -2.29 -18.10 -24.08
CA MET A 63 -2.70 -17.81 -22.71
C MET A 63 -1.82 -16.76 -22.02
N GLY A 64 -0.50 -16.81 -22.22
CA GLY A 64 0.42 -15.77 -21.77
C GLY A 64 0.06 -14.39 -22.32
N THR A 65 -0.38 -14.32 -23.58
CA THR A 65 -0.87 -13.08 -24.22
C THR A 65 -2.12 -12.56 -23.54
N ILE A 66 -3.09 -13.43 -23.21
CA ILE A 66 -4.30 -13.03 -22.46
C ILE A 66 -3.92 -12.45 -21.10
N VAL A 67 -3.04 -13.11 -20.35
CA VAL A 67 -2.56 -12.64 -19.03
C VAL A 67 -1.88 -11.28 -19.14
N TRP A 68 -1.06 -11.08 -20.17
CA TRP A 68 -0.37 -9.81 -20.43
C TRP A 68 -1.33 -8.62 -20.54
N PHE A 69 -2.46 -8.79 -21.23
CA PHE A 69 -3.47 -7.73 -21.36
C PHE A 69 -4.42 -7.62 -20.15
N MET A 70 -4.65 -8.72 -19.43
CA MET A 70 -5.57 -8.75 -18.29
C MET A 70 -4.99 -8.08 -17.04
N VAL A 71 -3.73 -8.36 -16.69
CA VAL A 71 -3.11 -7.89 -15.44
C VAL A 71 -3.16 -6.35 -15.28
N PRO A 72 -2.77 -5.52 -16.28
CA PRO A 72 -2.85 -4.08 -16.17
C PRO A 72 -4.26 -3.56 -15.90
N LYS A 73 -5.28 -4.18 -16.51
CA LYS A 73 -6.70 -3.82 -16.31
C LYS A 73 -7.13 -4.10 -14.87
N MET A 74 -6.72 -5.23 -14.29
CA MET A 74 -7.01 -5.57 -12.89
C MET A 74 -6.37 -4.57 -11.92
N TYR A 75 -5.08 -4.25 -12.11
CA TYR A 75 -4.37 -3.27 -11.28
C TYR A 75 -4.95 -1.88 -11.40
N SER A 76 -5.29 -1.45 -12.62
CA SER A 76 -5.99 -0.18 -12.89
C SER A 76 -7.29 -0.07 -12.08
N ARG A 77 -8.15 -1.11 -12.16
CA ARG A 77 -9.43 -1.14 -11.43
C ARG A 77 -9.21 -1.09 -9.92
N LYS A 78 -8.21 -1.80 -9.41
CA LYS A 78 -7.86 -1.76 -7.98
C LYS A 78 -7.41 -0.37 -7.56
N GLY A 79 -6.53 0.26 -8.34
CA GLY A 79 -6.03 1.60 -8.08
C GLY A 79 -7.11 2.67 -8.08
N ILE A 80 -8.02 2.63 -9.06
CA ILE A 80 -9.16 3.55 -9.12
C ILE A 80 -10.08 3.35 -7.91
N LYS A 81 -10.31 2.10 -7.47
CA LYS A 81 -11.09 1.83 -6.26
C LYS A 81 -10.43 2.38 -5.00
N GLU A 82 -9.10 2.36 -4.91
CA GLU A 82 -8.35 2.94 -3.80
C GLU A 82 -8.43 4.47 -3.83
N TYR A 83 -8.16 5.09 -4.98
CA TYR A 83 -8.28 6.53 -5.20
C TYR A 83 -9.66 7.06 -4.84
N ARG A 84 -10.73 6.41 -5.32
CA ARG A 84 -12.11 6.80 -4.99
C ARG A 84 -12.48 6.65 -3.52
N SER A 85 -11.73 5.84 -2.77
CA SER A 85 -11.97 5.63 -1.34
C SER A 85 -11.09 6.48 -0.44
N ASP A 86 -10.07 7.12 -1.00
CA ASP A 86 -9.12 7.96 -0.26
C ASP A 86 -9.45 9.42 -0.56
N GLN A 87 -10.21 10.05 0.34
CA GLN A 87 -10.67 11.42 0.17
C GLN A 87 -9.50 12.43 0.09
N LEU A 88 -8.36 12.13 0.72
CA LEU A 88 -7.17 13.00 0.66
C LEU A 88 -6.53 12.98 -0.72
N MET A 89 -6.50 11.82 -1.39
CA MET A 89 -5.99 11.72 -2.77
C MET A 89 -6.85 12.48 -3.78
N GLN A 90 -8.12 12.75 -3.45
CA GLN A 90 -9.04 13.51 -4.29
C GLN A 90 -8.96 15.03 -4.06
N GLN A 91 -8.13 15.49 -3.12
CA GLN A 91 -7.93 16.91 -2.87
C GLN A 91 -6.83 17.48 -3.76
N GLU A 92 -6.84 18.81 -3.91
CA GLU A 92 -5.76 19.51 -4.58
C GLU A 92 -4.46 19.35 -3.77
N VAL A 93 -3.39 19.01 -4.50
CA VAL A 93 -2.06 18.84 -3.94
C VAL A 93 -1.19 19.99 -4.41
N PHE A 94 -0.50 20.63 -3.49
CA PHE A 94 0.50 21.67 -3.76
C PHE A 94 1.89 21.07 -3.59
N TYR A 95 2.73 21.23 -4.60
CA TYR A 95 4.11 20.80 -4.61
C TYR A 95 5.04 22.00 -4.68
N THR A 96 6.05 21.96 -3.84
CA THR A 96 7.19 22.86 -3.86
C THR A 96 8.45 22.02 -3.99
N ILE A 97 9.16 22.14 -5.10
CA ILE A 97 10.36 21.35 -5.39
C ILE A 97 11.56 22.28 -5.44
N ASN A 98 12.57 21.99 -4.62
CA ASN A 98 13.77 22.82 -4.50
C ASN A 98 15.02 21.97 -4.24
N ALA A 99 16.12 22.59 -3.83
CA ALA A 99 17.38 21.91 -3.57
C ALA A 99 17.34 20.96 -2.34
N GLU A 100 16.43 21.17 -1.39
CA GLU A 100 16.28 20.30 -0.22
C GLU A 100 15.45 19.05 -0.52
N GLY A 101 14.39 19.20 -1.31
CA GLY A 101 13.54 18.08 -1.68
C GLY A 101 12.21 18.47 -2.32
N ILE A 102 11.21 17.62 -2.09
CA ILE A 102 9.84 17.80 -2.53
C ILE A 102 8.97 18.01 -1.30
N TYR A 103 8.48 19.24 -1.13
CA TYR A 103 7.42 19.57 -0.20
C TYR A 103 6.08 19.32 -0.87
N GLN A 104 5.22 18.57 -0.19
CA GLN A 104 3.87 18.26 -0.61
C GLN A 104 2.90 18.76 0.46
N LYS A 105 1.91 19.56 0.08
CA LYS A 105 0.83 20.02 0.96
C LYS A 105 -0.52 19.58 0.43
N VAL A 106 -1.31 18.94 1.29
CA VAL A 106 -2.68 18.49 1.01
C VAL A 106 -3.57 18.91 2.17
N ARG A 107 -4.46 19.89 1.94
CA ARG A 107 -5.23 20.56 3.01
C ARG A 107 -4.29 21.09 4.12
N ARG A 108 -4.40 20.52 5.33
CA ARG A 108 -3.61 20.83 6.52
C ARG A 108 -2.42 19.88 6.71
N SER A 109 -2.30 18.86 5.85
CA SER A 109 -1.18 17.92 5.89
C SER A 109 -0.03 18.45 5.05
N GLU A 110 1.19 18.38 5.58
CA GLU A 110 2.42 18.81 4.95
C GLU A 110 3.46 17.69 5.06
N MET A 111 4.18 17.41 3.97
CA MET A 111 5.18 16.35 3.91
C MET A 111 6.38 16.84 3.11
N LEU A 112 7.55 16.87 3.74
CA LEU A 112 8.84 17.04 3.06
C LEU A 112 9.44 15.67 2.79
N THR A 113 9.70 15.38 1.51
CA THR A 113 10.53 14.24 1.10
C THR A 113 11.83 14.76 0.55
N ARG A 114 12.92 14.57 1.31
CA ARG A 114 14.25 15.03 0.91
C ARG A 114 14.81 14.17 -0.22
N TRP A 115 15.76 14.70 -0.99
CA TRP A 115 16.32 14.00 -2.13
C TRP A 115 16.98 12.65 -1.75
N GLU A 116 17.63 12.60 -0.59
CA GLU A 116 18.23 11.40 -0.01
C GLU A 116 17.24 10.27 0.34
N ASP A 117 15.97 10.61 0.58
CA ASP A 117 14.90 9.66 0.87
C ASP A 117 14.32 9.08 -0.42
N ILE A 118 14.60 9.71 -1.57
CA ILE A 118 14.11 9.26 -2.88
C ILE A 118 15.04 8.18 -3.43
N ARG A 119 14.59 6.94 -3.27
CA ARG A 119 15.29 5.74 -3.76
C ARG A 119 15.44 5.73 -5.28
N SER A 120 14.36 6.01 -6.01
CA SER A 120 14.35 5.96 -7.47
C SER A 120 13.37 6.96 -8.06
N ILE A 121 13.74 7.50 -9.21
CA ILE A 121 12.93 8.46 -9.95
C ILE A 121 12.66 7.86 -11.32
N HIS A 122 11.40 7.86 -11.74
CA HIS A 122 10.99 7.39 -13.05
C HIS A 122 10.16 8.45 -13.74
N GLU A 123 10.45 8.68 -15.02
CA GLU A 123 9.65 9.53 -15.89
C GLU A 123 8.85 8.62 -16.83
N THR A 124 7.53 8.80 -16.87
CA THR A 124 6.64 8.15 -17.84
C THR A 124 6.21 9.17 -18.89
N LYS A 125 5.26 8.80 -19.76
CA LYS A 125 4.74 9.74 -20.76
C LYS A 125 4.05 10.95 -20.11
N ASN A 126 3.35 10.76 -18.99
CA ASN A 126 2.55 11.82 -18.37
C ASN A 126 2.89 12.07 -16.89
N LEU A 127 3.82 11.34 -16.28
CA LEU A 127 4.10 11.42 -14.83
C LEU A 127 5.60 11.51 -14.55
N PHE A 128 5.94 12.22 -13.48
CA PHE A 128 7.16 12.01 -12.71
C PHE A 128 6.82 11.21 -11.44
N LEU A 129 7.56 10.14 -11.19
CA LEU A 129 7.36 9.23 -10.06
C LEU A 129 8.61 9.23 -9.17
N PHE A 130 8.49 9.78 -7.96
CA PHE A 130 9.58 9.84 -6.97
C PHE A 130 9.35 8.81 -5.88
N TYR A 131 10.00 7.65 -5.98
CA TYR A 131 9.83 6.55 -5.05
C TYR A 131 10.62 6.78 -3.76
N ALA A 132 9.90 7.00 -2.67
CA ALA A 132 10.46 7.05 -1.32
C ALA A 132 10.58 5.63 -0.69
N SER A 133 9.86 4.64 -1.22
CA SER A 133 10.00 3.23 -0.83
C SER A 133 9.73 2.29 -2.03
N LYS A 134 9.75 0.97 -1.83
CA LYS A 134 9.45 0.02 -2.93
C LYS A 134 8.05 0.21 -3.53
N ASN A 135 7.07 0.60 -2.73
CA ASN A 135 5.65 0.63 -3.12
C ASN A 135 4.99 2.02 -2.98
N LYS A 136 5.75 3.03 -2.54
CA LYS A 136 5.24 4.40 -2.37
C LYS A 136 6.06 5.37 -3.21
N ALA A 137 5.36 6.08 -4.09
CA ALA A 137 5.92 7.16 -4.87
C ALA A 137 5.09 8.44 -4.72
N ILE A 138 5.77 9.58 -4.76
CA ILE A 138 5.13 10.87 -5.03
C ILE A 138 4.85 10.92 -6.53
N VAL A 139 3.60 11.18 -6.89
CA VAL A 139 3.14 11.20 -8.28
C VAL A 139 2.89 12.65 -8.67
N ILE A 140 3.72 13.17 -9.59
CA ILE A 140 3.57 14.52 -10.13
C ILE A 140 3.19 14.40 -11.62
N PRO A 141 1.92 14.65 -11.98
CA PRO A 141 1.50 14.75 -13.36
C PRO A 141 2.28 15.83 -14.12
N GLN A 142 2.84 15.49 -15.28
CA GLN A 142 3.57 16.43 -16.13
C GLN A 142 2.70 17.60 -16.58
N LYS A 143 1.39 17.39 -16.70
CA LYS A 143 0.42 18.46 -17.02
C LYS A 143 0.35 19.58 -15.96
N PHE A 144 0.91 19.37 -14.76
CA PHE A 144 1.02 20.42 -13.74
C PHE A 144 2.21 21.36 -13.99
N LEU A 145 3.14 20.96 -14.86
CA LEU A 145 4.39 21.66 -15.11
C LEU A 145 4.38 22.30 -16.50
N LEU A 146 4.82 23.55 -16.59
CA LEU A 146 5.18 24.18 -17.84
C LEU A 146 6.43 23.53 -18.45
N LYS A 147 6.68 23.75 -19.75
CA LYS A 147 7.86 23.18 -20.42
C LYS A 147 9.19 23.58 -19.76
N SER A 148 9.30 24.84 -19.33
CA SER A 148 10.46 25.35 -18.60
C SER A 148 10.61 24.69 -17.23
N GLU A 149 9.52 24.52 -16.49
CA GLU A 149 9.51 23.86 -15.18
C GLU A 149 9.86 22.37 -15.29
N MET A 150 9.41 21.68 -16.34
CA MET A 150 9.83 20.30 -16.61
C MET A 150 11.33 20.19 -16.86
N GLN A 151 11.91 21.10 -17.66
CA GLN A 151 13.36 21.13 -17.90
C GLN A 151 14.12 21.41 -16.60
N ARG A 152 13.63 22.36 -15.79
CA ARG A 152 14.22 22.69 -14.50
C ARG A 152 14.14 21.51 -13.52
N LEU A 153 13.01 20.82 -13.47
CA LEU A 153 12.83 19.63 -12.64
C LEU A 153 13.81 18.53 -13.03
N ARG A 154 13.98 18.25 -14.34
CA ARG A 154 14.99 17.30 -14.83
C ARG A 154 16.41 17.71 -14.44
N GLN A 155 16.70 19.00 -14.43
CA GLN A 155 17.99 19.52 -13.97
C GLN A 155 18.18 19.28 -12.46
N LEU A 156 17.20 19.62 -11.61
CA LEU A 156 17.25 19.35 -10.17
C LEU A 156 17.42 17.85 -9.88
N ILE A 157 16.75 16.98 -10.64
CA ILE A 157 16.90 15.53 -10.54
C ILE A 157 18.33 15.10 -10.89
N LYS A 158 18.96 15.71 -11.89
CA LYS A 158 20.33 15.40 -12.31
C LYS A 158 21.35 15.88 -11.26
N GLU A 159 21.14 17.05 -10.69
CA GLU A 159 22.01 17.64 -9.65
C GLU A 159 21.97 16.81 -8.37
N ASN A 160 20.78 16.38 -7.94
CA ASN A 160 20.59 15.62 -6.70
C ASN A 160 20.66 14.09 -6.87
N GLY A 161 20.60 13.56 -8.10
CA GLY A 161 20.63 12.12 -8.36
C GLY A 161 21.91 11.41 -7.91
N ASN A 162 23.00 12.16 -7.70
CA ASN A 162 24.30 11.67 -7.26
C ASN A 162 24.44 11.55 -5.73
N SER A 163 23.50 12.07 -4.92
CA SER A 163 23.56 11.99 -3.45
C SER A 163 23.07 10.65 -2.88
N LYS A 164 22.78 9.66 -3.74
CA LYS A 164 22.35 8.30 -3.36
C LYS A 164 23.48 7.55 -2.62
N GLY A 165 23.56 7.73 -1.31
CA GLY A 165 24.55 7.00 -0.51
C GLY A 165 24.84 7.57 0.88
N ALA A 166 24.35 8.77 1.21
CA ALA A 166 24.49 9.30 2.57
C ALA A 166 23.67 8.44 3.55
N THR A 167 24.36 7.59 4.30
CA THR A 167 23.83 6.91 5.48
C THR A 167 23.61 7.96 6.54
N TYR A 168 22.36 8.22 6.93
CA TYR A 168 22.08 9.09 8.06
C TYR A 168 22.47 8.37 9.34
N GLU A 169 23.35 9.01 10.09
CA GLU A 169 23.44 8.84 11.53
C GLU A 169 22.09 9.29 12.10
N TYR A 170 21.46 8.41 12.88
CA TYR A 170 20.18 8.69 13.54
C TYR A 170 20.33 9.97 14.36
N THR A 171 19.67 11.06 13.95
CA THR A 171 19.54 12.23 14.79
C THR A 171 18.49 11.94 15.85
N GLU A 172 18.89 12.04 17.11
CA GLU A 172 17.97 11.89 18.24
C GLU A 172 16.72 12.77 18.05
N PRO A 173 15.55 12.29 18.47
CA PRO A 173 14.29 12.96 18.25
C PRO A 173 14.32 14.38 18.81
N VAL A 174 13.84 15.33 18.01
CA VAL A 174 13.65 16.72 18.42
C VAL A 174 12.77 16.75 19.67
N VAL A 175 13.24 17.46 20.70
CA VAL A 175 12.65 17.54 22.03
C VAL A 175 11.13 17.73 21.98
N ARG A 176 10.44 16.82 22.67
CA ARG A 176 8.98 16.74 22.91
C ARG A 176 8.36 18.13 23.04
N LYS A 177 7.43 18.48 22.14
CA LYS A 177 6.36 19.43 22.50
C LYS A 177 5.26 18.63 23.16
N GLN A 178 5.06 18.84 24.46
CA GLN A 178 3.86 18.41 25.16
C GLN A 178 2.67 19.10 24.48
N SER A 179 1.67 18.33 24.07
CA SER A 179 0.42 18.87 23.53
C SER A 179 -0.19 19.83 24.56
N GLU A 180 -0.38 21.09 24.18
CA GLU A 180 -1.11 22.10 24.97
C GLU A 180 -2.63 21.86 24.98
N HIS A 181 -3.15 20.86 24.26
CA HIS A 181 -4.58 20.57 24.27
C HIS A 181 -5.00 19.77 25.51
N PRO A 182 -5.76 20.37 26.46
CA PRO A 182 -6.18 19.68 27.69
C PRO A 182 -7.10 18.48 27.40
N ASP A 183 -7.81 18.51 26.28
CA ASP A 183 -8.85 17.53 25.95
C ASP A 183 -8.35 16.35 25.11
N GLY A 184 -7.10 16.42 24.60
CA GLY A 184 -6.52 15.39 23.75
C GLY A 184 -5.76 14.30 24.50
N VAL A 185 -5.29 13.30 23.75
CA VAL A 185 -4.27 12.35 24.20
C VAL A 185 -3.15 12.31 23.17
N SER A 186 -1.90 12.45 23.63
CA SER A 186 -0.72 12.57 22.78
C SER A 186 0.30 11.51 23.13
N PHE A 187 0.81 10.80 22.13
CA PHE A 187 1.74 9.68 22.29
C PHE A 187 2.88 9.79 21.30
N THR A 188 4.04 9.27 21.68
CA THR A 188 5.12 8.99 20.73
C THR A 188 5.19 7.49 20.56
N ILE A 189 4.94 7.00 19.36
CA ILE A 189 4.91 5.58 19.07
C ILE A 189 6.00 5.21 18.07
N PHE A 190 6.46 3.97 18.19
CA PHE A 190 7.32 3.35 17.20
C PHE A 190 6.60 2.13 16.62
N ILE A 191 6.46 2.09 15.29
CA ILE A 191 5.80 0.96 14.62
C ILE A 191 6.86 -0.09 14.35
N SER A 192 6.92 -1.15 15.17
CA SER A 192 7.84 -2.26 14.90
C SER A 192 7.45 -3.06 13.64
N GLU A 193 8.43 -3.76 13.04
CA GLU A 193 8.19 -4.66 11.89
C GLU A 193 7.07 -5.68 12.20
N LYS A 194 7.05 -6.24 13.41
CA LYS A 194 6.02 -7.20 13.86
C LYS A 194 4.63 -6.58 13.86
N MET A 195 4.49 -5.34 14.36
CA MET A 195 3.21 -4.61 14.37
C MET A 195 2.74 -4.30 12.95
N TYR A 196 3.65 -3.87 12.07
CA TYR A 196 3.33 -3.62 10.67
C TYR A 196 2.87 -4.90 9.96
N ILE A 197 3.57 -6.03 10.16
CA ILE A 197 3.15 -7.33 9.63
C ILE A 197 1.76 -7.72 10.15
N ALA A 198 1.49 -7.55 11.45
CA ALA A 198 0.18 -7.83 12.03
C ALA A 198 -0.94 -6.97 11.40
N HIS A 199 -0.66 -5.70 11.12
CA HIS A 199 -1.57 -4.82 10.40
C HIS A 199 -1.83 -5.30 8.95
N ILE A 200 -0.79 -5.68 8.21
CA ILE A 200 -0.97 -6.25 6.86
C ILE A 200 -1.75 -7.58 6.92
N HIS A 201 -1.55 -8.38 7.98
CA HIS A 201 -2.34 -9.59 8.22
C HIS A 201 -3.82 -9.28 8.41
N PHE A 202 -4.14 -8.24 9.19
CA PHE A 202 -5.49 -7.76 9.42
C PHE A 202 -6.16 -7.32 8.10
N LEU A 203 -5.45 -6.54 7.27
CA LEU A 203 -5.93 -6.14 5.94
C LEU A 203 -6.23 -7.35 5.06
N ALA A 204 -5.37 -8.37 5.11
CA ALA A 204 -5.49 -9.57 4.28
C ALA A 204 -6.43 -10.65 4.86
N ARG A 205 -7.07 -10.44 6.01
CA ARG A 205 -7.84 -11.48 6.71
C ARG A 205 -8.93 -12.13 5.84
N LYS A 206 -9.70 -11.32 5.09
CA LYS A 206 -10.76 -11.83 4.21
C LYS A 206 -10.18 -12.61 3.04
N SER A 207 -9.13 -12.08 2.41
CA SER A 207 -8.44 -12.78 1.31
C SER A 207 -7.79 -14.08 1.76
N LYS A 208 -7.29 -14.18 3.00
CA LYS A 208 -6.66 -15.39 3.51
C LYS A 208 -7.62 -16.56 3.71
N VAL A 209 -8.88 -16.28 4.00
CA VAL A 209 -9.91 -17.31 4.14
C VAL A 209 -10.49 -17.65 2.78
N LEU A 210 -10.83 -16.64 1.97
CA LEU A 210 -11.51 -16.85 0.70
C LEU A 210 -10.57 -17.40 -0.38
N PHE A 211 -9.32 -16.96 -0.46
CA PHE A 211 -8.41 -17.36 -1.54
C PHE A 211 -8.11 -18.86 -1.56
N PRO A 212 -7.72 -19.51 -0.45
CA PRO A 212 -7.48 -20.97 -0.45
C PRO A 212 -8.75 -21.77 -0.74
N MET A 213 -9.91 -21.30 -0.26
CA MET A 213 -11.21 -21.92 -0.56
C MET A 213 -11.52 -21.87 -2.07
N TRP A 214 -11.28 -20.74 -2.73
CA TRP A 214 -11.44 -20.61 -4.17
C TRP A 214 -10.46 -21.49 -4.96
N VAL A 215 -9.21 -21.61 -4.50
CA VAL A 215 -8.22 -22.49 -5.13
C VAL A 215 -8.64 -23.96 -5.02
N GLY A 216 -9.11 -24.39 -3.85
CA GLY A 216 -9.65 -25.73 -3.64
C GLY A 216 -10.87 -26.02 -4.53
N MET A 217 -11.82 -25.09 -4.59
CA MET A 217 -13.01 -25.22 -5.44
C MET A 217 -12.64 -25.29 -6.92
N LEU A 218 -11.70 -24.44 -7.37
CA LEU A 218 -11.20 -24.46 -8.74
C LEU A 218 -10.51 -25.78 -9.07
N TYR A 219 -9.74 -26.33 -8.13
CA TYR A 219 -9.08 -27.62 -8.30
C TYR A 219 -10.10 -28.77 -8.42
N ILE A 220 -11.14 -28.80 -7.59
CA ILE A 220 -12.21 -29.79 -7.67
C ILE A 220 -12.96 -29.67 -9.00
N LEU A 221 -13.26 -28.45 -9.43
CA LEU A 221 -13.90 -28.20 -10.72
C LEU A 221 -13.02 -28.69 -11.88
N LEU A 222 -11.73 -28.42 -11.84
CA LEU A 222 -10.77 -28.90 -12.83
C LEU A 222 -10.71 -30.43 -12.84
N ALA A 223 -10.69 -31.06 -11.67
CA ALA A 223 -10.68 -32.51 -11.58
C ALA A 223 -11.97 -33.16 -12.12
N LEU A 224 -13.13 -32.54 -11.89
CA LEU A 224 -14.40 -32.96 -12.49
C LEU A 224 -14.40 -32.89 -14.02
N LEU A 225 -13.68 -31.93 -14.60
CA LEU A 225 -13.56 -31.79 -16.05
C LEU A 225 -12.59 -32.80 -16.65
N LEU A 226 -11.53 -33.15 -15.93
CA LEU A 226 -10.46 -34.03 -16.42
C LEU A 226 -10.71 -35.51 -16.15
N PHE A 227 -11.44 -35.84 -15.09
CA PHE A 227 -11.67 -37.22 -14.65
C PHE A 227 -13.16 -37.53 -14.67
N LYS A 228 -13.50 -38.69 -15.24
CA LYS A 228 -14.89 -39.17 -15.31
C LYS A 228 -15.50 -39.39 -13.93
N GLU A 229 -14.68 -39.76 -12.95
CA GLU A 229 -15.08 -40.00 -11.57
C GLU A 229 -14.11 -39.29 -10.61
N ILE A 230 -14.64 -38.56 -9.61
CA ILE A 230 -13.81 -38.02 -8.53
C ILE A 230 -13.53 -39.15 -7.55
N THR A 231 -12.27 -39.55 -7.45
CA THR A 231 -11.84 -40.46 -6.39
C THR A 231 -11.65 -39.72 -5.07
N ILE A 232 -11.77 -40.45 -3.95
CA ILE A 232 -11.48 -39.91 -2.60
C ILE A 232 -10.07 -39.30 -2.54
N LEU A 233 -9.11 -39.86 -3.27
CA LEU A 233 -7.73 -39.35 -3.35
C LEU A 233 -7.66 -37.95 -3.98
N ILE A 234 -8.40 -37.69 -5.06
CA ILE A 234 -8.46 -36.37 -5.70
C ILE A 234 -9.04 -35.33 -4.75
N ALA A 235 -10.14 -35.68 -4.06
CA ALA A 235 -10.75 -34.80 -3.06
C ALA A 235 -9.82 -34.51 -1.88
N ALA A 236 -9.15 -35.55 -1.35
CA ALA A 236 -8.17 -35.40 -0.28
C ALA A 236 -7.00 -34.50 -0.71
N PHE A 237 -6.50 -34.66 -1.94
CA PHE A 237 -5.44 -33.84 -2.49
C PHE A 237 -5.86 -32.37 -2.66
N ALA A 238 -7.09 -32.10 -3.08
CA ALA A 238 -7.64 -30.74 -3.15
C ALA A 238 -7.65 -30.04 -1.78
N VAL A 239 -8.00 -30.79 -0.72
CA VAL A 239 -7.96 -30.30 0.66
C VAL A 239 -6.52 -30.00 1.09
N VAL A 240 -5.57 -30.90 0.81
CA VAL A 240 -4.14 -30.69 1.11
C VAL A 240 -3.60 -29.45 0.40
N ILE A 241 -3.90 -29.26 -0.89
CA ILE A 241 -3.53 -28.05 -1.64
C ILE A 241 -4.13 -26.80 -1.01
N SER A 242 -5.40 -26.85 -0.59
CA SER A 242 -6.08 -25.71 0.04
C SER A 242 -5.41 -25.32 1.37
N ILE A 243 -4.98 -26.32 2.16
CA ILE A 243 -4.24 -26.07 3.40
C ILE A 243 -2.85 -25.50 3.08
N ALA A 244 -2.11 -26.12 2.14
CA ALA A 244 -0.77 -25.67 1.76
C ALA A 244 -0.78 -24.23 1.21
N THR A 245 -1.75 -23.89 0.36
CA THR A 245 -1.91 -22.55 -0.22
C THR A 245 -2.21 -21.50 0.85
N ARG A 246 -2.96 -21.83 1.90
CA ARG A 246 -3.15 -20.95 3.07
C ARG A 246 -1.83 -20.63 3.77
N PHE A 247 -0.98 -21.63 4.00
CA PHE A 247 0.33 -21.42 4.62
C PHE A 247 1.26 -20.61 3.72
N LEU A 248 1.36 -20.96 2.43
CA LEU A 248 2.16 -20.22 1.45
C LEU A 248 1.74 -18.76 1.35
N LEU A 249 0.43 -18.48 1.33
CA LEU A 249 -0.08 -17.12 1.29
C LEU A 249 0.33 -16.32 2.53
N SER A 250 0.33 -16.93 3.71
CA SER A 250 0.81 -16.30 4.94
C SER A 250 2.30 -15.92 4.85
N THR A 251 3.14 -16.84 4.35
CA THR A 251 4.58 -16.62 4.15
C THR A 251 4.84 -15.50 3.15
N VAL A 252 4.14 -15.49 2.00
CA VAL A 252 4.27 -14.44 0.98
C VAL A 252 3.87 -13.08 1.55
N ILE A 253 2.80 -13.03 2.37
CA ILE A 253 2.36 -11.79 3.01
C ILE A 253 3.39 -11.28 4.02
N ASN A 254 3.96 -12.16 4.85
CA ASN A 254 5.03 -11.81 5.79
C ASN A 254 6.25 -11.23 5.06
N TRP A 255 6.73 -11.95 4.05
CA TRP A 255 7.89 -11.54 3.27
C TRP A 255 7.66 -10.18 2.59
N LYS A 256 6.48 -9.99 1.98
CA LYS A 256 6.14 -8.73 1.33
C LYS A 256 6.03 -7.58 2.33
N ALA A 257 5.36 -7.79 3.45
CA ALA A 257 5.20 -6.79 4.50
C ALA A 257 6.56 -6.40 5.12
N ALA A 258 7.40 -7.37 5.45
CA ALA A 258 8.76 -7.14 5.93
C ALA A 258 9.60 -6.37 4.91
N SER A 259 9.54 -6.77 3.64
CA SER A 259 10.25 -6.09 2.56
C SER A 259 9.76 -4.64 2.37
N GLU A 260 8.48 -4.36 2.55
CA GLU A 260 7.92 -3.02 2.46
C GLU A 260 8.37 -2.16 3.64
N TYR A 261 8.21 -2.68 4.86
CA TYR A 261 8.64 -2.04 6.11
C TYR A 261 10.10 -1.62 6.04
N ARG A 262 11.01 -2.57 5.77
CA ARG A 262 12.46 -2.30 5.67
C ARG A 262 12.84 -1.34 4.54
N SER A 263 11.96 -1.18 3.54
CA SER A 263 12.22 -0.27 2.43
C SER A 263 11.71 1.15 2.64
N ASP A 264 10.83 1.37 3.62
CA ASP A 264 10.26 2.68 3.94
C ASP A 264 10.96 3.24 5.18
N ARG A 265 11.98 4.08 4.95
CA ARG A 265 12.78 4.66 6.05
C ARG A 265 11.91 5.41 7.06
N ARG A 266 10.85 6.06 6.61
CA ARG A 266 9.90 6.81 7.45
C ARG A 266 9.21 5.97 8.53
N MET A 267 9.05 4.66 8.30
CA MET A 267 8.45 3.75 9.28
C MET A 267 9.38 3.48 10.48
N HIS A 268 10.67 3.82 10.35
CA HIS A 268 11.67 3.64 11.40
C HIS A 268 11.84 4.89 12.27
N ASN A 269 11.14 5.98 11.95
CA ASN A 269 11.14 7.20 12.74
C ASN A 269 10.04 7.14 13.80
N ASP A 270 10.25 7.85 14.90
CA ASP A 270 9.20 8.06 15.89
C ASP A 270 8.03 8.82 15.26
N ILE A 271 6.83 8.40 15.64
CA ILE A 271 5.58 8.98 15.16
C ILE A 271 4.87 9.57 16.39
N HIS A 272 4.73 10.89 16.40
CA HIS A 272 3.87 11.55 17.37
C HIS A 272 2.43 11.48 16.89
N LEU A 273 1.54 10.95 17.71
CA LEU A 273 0.11 10.88 17.45
C LEU A 273 -0.63 11.67 18.51
N GLU A 274 -1.43 12.62 18.07
CA GLU A 274 -2.36 13.36 18.91
C GLU A 274 -3.78 13.02 18.48
N VAL A 275 -4.60 12.56 19.41
CA VAL A 275 -6.03 12.28 19.20
C VAL A 275 -6.84 13.26 20.03
N SER A 276 -7.70 14.03 19.37
CA SER A 276 -8.49 15.09 20.01
C SER A 276 -9.92 15.11 19.45
N PRO A 277 -10.83 15.93 20.03
CA PRO A 277 -12.16 16.17 19.46
C PRO A 277 -12.15 16.60 17.99
N ALA A 278 -11.09 17.25 17.51
CA ALA A 278 -10.98 17.71 16.13
C ALA A 278 -10.60 16.59 15.15
N GLY A 279 -9.88 15.56 15.60
CA GLY A 279 -9.39 14.48 14.75
C GLY A 279 -8.13 13.83 15.27
N ILE A 280 -7.30 13.34 14.34
CA ILE A 280 -6.02 12.70 14.61
C ILE A 280 -4.93 13.47 13.87
N ILE A 281 -3.94 13.97 14.60
CA ILE A 281 -2.74 14.59 14.04
C ILE A 281 -1.60 13.59 14.18
N GLN A 282 -0.93 13.30 13.07
CA GLN A 282 0.23 12.44 13.00
C GLN A 282 1.45 13.26 12.57
N THR A 283 2.43 13.39 13.44
CA THR A 283 3.67 14.12 13.17
C THR A 283 4.85 13.15 13.13
N LEU A 284 5.56 13.14 12.00
CA LEU A 284 6.87 12.52 11.81
C LEU A 284 7.93 13.63 11.73
N SER A 285 9.21 13.25 11.74
CA SER A 285 10.34 14.19 11.69
C SER A 285 10.30 15.21 10.54
N ASN A 286 9.68 14.87 9.41
CA ASN A 286 9.60 15.71 8.21
C ASN A 286 8.19 15.84 7.64
N SER A 287 7.15 15.42 8.38
CA SER A 287 5.78 15.52 7.88
C SER A 287 4.75 15.57 8.98
N GLN A 288 3.68 16.32 8.77
CA GLN A 288 2.51 16.34 9.63
C GLN A 288 1.28 15.99 8.78
N ALA A 289 0.49 15.04 9.23
CA ALA A 289 -0.78 14.65 8.61
C ALA A 289 -1.93 14.92 9.58
N ASP A 290 -2.97 15.58 9.08
CA ASP A 290 -4.18 15.93 9.84
C ASP A 290 -5.37 15.17 9.28
N PHE A 291 -5.97 14.32 10.12
CA PHE A 291 -7.12 13.49 9.80
C PHE A 291 -8.32 13.88 10.67
N THR A 292 -9.20 14.70 10.13
CA THR A 292 -10.51 14.96 10.75
C THR A 292 -11.35 13.69 10.83
N TRP A 293 -12.26 13.60 11.82
CA TRP A 293 -13.16 12.45 12.00
C TRP A 293 -13.99 12.12 10.76
N ASP A 294 -14.34 13.12 9.95
CA ASP A 294 -15.05 12.91 8.68
C ASP A 294 -14.24 12.11 7.66
N ASN A 295 -12.92 12.27 7.64
CA ASN A 295 -12.00 11.55 6.77
C ASN A 295 -11.73 10.11 7.26
N ILE A 296 -12.06 9.80 8.51
CA ILE A 296 -11.95 8.43 9.04
C ILE A 296 -13.15 7.62 8.53
N LEU A 297 -12.87 6.55 7.79
CA LEU A 297 -13.85 5.62 7.22
C LEU A 297 -14.37 4.63 8.27
N SER A 298 -13.48 4.06 9.07
CA SER A 298 -13.83 3.05 10.08
C SER A 298 -12.76 2.95 11.15
N ILE A 299 -13.17 2.58 12.36
CA ILE A 299 -12.26 2.40 13.50
C ILE A 299 -12.41 0.97 13.99
N HIS A 300 -11.27 0.28 14.14
CA HIS A 300 -11.23 -1.08 14.66
C HIS A 300 -10.39 -1.13 15.92
N GLU A 301 -10.97 -1.63 17.01
CA GLU A 301 -10.21 -2.01 18.20
C GLU A 301 -9.81 -3.48 18.07
N THR A 302 -8.51 -3.75 18.12
CA THR A 302 -7.93 -5.10 18.18
C THR A 302 -7.29 -5.32 19.55
N LYS A 303 -6.92 -6.55 19.88
CA LYS A 303 -6.22 -6.85 21.15
C LYS A 303 -4.92 -6.06 21.35
N THR A 304 -4.27 -5.64 20.27
CA THR A 304 -2.93 -5.05 20.32
C THR A 304 -2.87 -3.60 19.82
N ALA A 305 -3.90 -3.12 19.13
CA ALA A 305 -3.90 -1.78 18.53
C ALA A 305 -5.31 -1.25 18.25
N PHE A 306 -5.44 0.08 18.23
CA PHE A 306 -6.50 0.78 17.53
C PHE A 306 -6.07 1.05 16.08
N LEU A 307 -6.97 0.80 15.14
CA LEU A 307 -6.75 1.01 13.70
C LEU A 307 -7.75 2.03 13.18
N PHE A 308 -7.29 3.23 12.84
CA PHE A 308 -8.10 4.31 12.29
C PHE A 308 -7.98 4.34 10.76
N PHE A 309 -8.92 3.73 10.07
CA PHE A 309 -8.90 3.63 8.61
C PHE A 309 -9.37 4.94 8.00
N PHE A 310 -8.52 5.60 7.21
CA PHE A 310 -8.89 6.77 6.40
C PHE A 310 -9.05 6.41 4.91
N SER A 311 -8.78 5.16 4.55
CA SER A 311 -9.13 4.55 3.26
C SER A 311 -9.37 3.05 3.43
N LYS A 312 -9.76 2.34 2.38
CA LYS A 312 -10.00 0.88 2.46
C LYS A 312 -8.79 0.05 2.88
N ASN A 313 -7.57 0.52 2.57
CA ASN A 313 -6.33 -0.24 2.75
C ASN A 313 -5.27 0.51 3.56
N ARG A 314 -5.59 1.67 4.15
CA ARG A 314 -4.66 2.44 4.97
C ARG A 314 -5.31 2.81 6.28
N ALA A 315 -4.57 2.61 7.36
CA ALA A 315 -4.98 2.99 8.69
C ALA A 315 -3.81 3.60 9.46
N ILE A 316 -4.13 4.52 10.36
CA ILE A 316 -3.23 4.93 11.44
C ILE A 316 -3.27 3.81 12.47
N ILE A 317 -2.09 3.36 12.90
CA ILE A 317 -1.94 2.27 13.88
C ILE A 317 -1.53 2.92 15.20
N LEU A 318 -2.35 2.75 16.24
CA LEU A 318 -2.03 3.15 17.60
C LEU A 318 -1.94 1.90 18.47
N PRO A 319 -0.74 1.39 18.78
CA PRO A 319 -0.61 0.17 19.58
C PRO A 319 -1.09 0.39 21.01
N GLN A 320 -1.89 -0.54 21.52
CA GLN A 320 -2.47 -0.44 22.87
C GLN A 320 -1.41 -0.54 23.98
N THR A 321 -0.22 -1.07 23.67
CA THR A 321 0.91 -1.13 24.61
C THR A 321 1.42 0.26 25.01
N TYR A 322 1.09 1.32 24.26
CA TYR A 322 1.44 2.71 24.58
C TYR A 322 0.34 3.43 25.37
N LEU A 323 -0.78 2.76 25.68
CA LEU A 323 -1.92 3.36 26.37
C LEU A 323 -2.03 2.78 27.77
N ASN A 324 -2.02 3.63 28.78
CA ASN A 324 -2.48 3.23 30.10
C ASN A 324 -4.02 3.11 30.13
N HIS A 325 -4.59 2.60 31.23
CA HIS A 325 -6.02 2.36 31.33
C HIS A 325 -6.85 3.65 31.19
N GLU A 326 -6.40 4.74 31.82
CA GLU A 326 -7.08 6.04 31.79
C GLU A 326 -7.06 6.65 30.38
N GLU A 327 -5.89 6.66 29.73
CA GLU A 327 -5.71 7.14 28.35
C GLU A 327 -6.56 6.32 27.36
N LYS A 328 -6.64 5.00 27.58
CA LYS A 328 -7.48 4.12 26.77
C LYS A 328 -8.96 4.47 26.90
N GLU A 329 -9.45 4.71 28.10
CA GLU A 329 -10.85 5.11 28.32
C GLU A 329 -11.11 6.53 27.79
N LYS A 330 -10.19 7.48 27.99
CA LYS A 330 -10.28 8.83 27.39
C LYS A 330 -10.34 8.75 25.86
N LEU A 331 -9.48 7.95 25.24
CA LEU A 331 -9.49 7.72 23.79
C LEU A 331 -10.82 7.13 23.30
N LYS A 332 -11.35 6.13 24.01
CA LYS A 332 -12.67 5.54 23.67
C LYS A 332 -13.80 6.57 23.78
N ASN A 333 -13.77 7.44 24.79
CA ASN A 333 -14.76 8.51 24.94
C ASN A 333 -14.71 9.47 23.75
N ILE A 334 -13.51 9.94 23.36
CA ILE A 334 -13.32 10.79 22.17
C ILE A 334 -13.88 10.09 20.91
N ILE A 335 -13.57 8.81 20.71
CA ILE A 335 -14.05 8.03 19.57
C ILE A 335 -15.60 7.93 19.60
N ASN A 336 -16.19 7.60 20.74
CA ASN A 336 -17.64 7.43 20.89
C ASN A 336 -18.41 8.74 20.71
N GLU A 337 -17.82 9.87 21.07
CA GLU A 337 -18.44 11.19 20.94
C GLU A 337 -18.34 11.73 19.50
N HIS A 338 -17.17 11.63 18.87
CA HIS A 338 -16.89 12.32 17.62
C HIS A 338 -16.94 11.42 16.37
N ALA A 339 -16.78 10.09 16.51
CA ALA A 339 -16.85 9.16 15.38
C ALA A 339 -18.24 8.51 15.19
N ARG A 340 -19.32 9.07 15.75
CA ARG A 340 -20.67 8.47 15.83
C ARG A 340 -21.26 7.98 14.49
N SER A 341 -20.91 8.60 13.37
CA SER A 341 -21.39 8.16 12.04
C SER A 341 -20.59 6.98 11.46
N LYS A 342 -19.53 6.55 12.13
CA LYS A 342 -18.55 5.59 11.62
C LYS A 342 -18.74 4.22 12.27
N LYS A 343 -18.47 3.17 11.49
CA LYS A 343 -18.56 1.79 11.97
C LYS A 343 -17.39 1.50 12.92
N VAL A 344 -17.64 1.59 14.22
CA VAL A 344 -16.72 1.10 15.26
C VAL A 344 -16.96 -0.39 15.43
N VAL A 345 -15.95 -1.21 15.15
CA VAL A 345 -16.03 -2.67 15.34
C VAL A 345 -15.07 -3.07 16.45
N TYR A 346 -15.65 -3.39 17.61
CA TYR A 346 -14.94 -4.03 18.71
C TYR A 346 -14.76 -5.51 18.36
N MET A 347 -13.51 -5.95 18.19
CA MET A 347 -13.21 -7.36 17.97
C MET A 347 -12.89 -8.00 19.32
N ASP A 348 -13.93 -8.31 20.10
CA ASP A 348 -13.75 -8.99 21.38
C ASP A 348 -13.81 -10.51 21.20
N LYS A 349 -12.75 -11.18 21.66
CA LYS A 349 -12.47 -12.64 21.64
C LYS A 349 -12.68 -13.44 20.32
N ALA A 350 -11.56 -14.06 19.91
CA ALA A 350 -11.41 -15.27 19.07
C ALA A 350 -11.85 -15.25 17.59
N SER A 351 -10.85 -15.21 16.70
CA SER A 351 -10.81 -15.98 15.45
C SER A 351 -9.36 -16.20 15.01
#